data_AF-A0A953I6S2-F1
#
_entry.id   AF-A0A953I6S2-F1
#
_cell.length_a   1.000
_cell.length_b   1.000
_cell.length_c   1.000
_cell.angle_alpha   90.00
_cell.angle_beta   90.00
_cell.angle_gamma   90.00
#
_symmetry.space_group_name_H-M   'P 1'
#
loop_
_entity.id
_entity.type
_entity.pdbx_description
1 polymer ?
#
loop_
_entity_poly.entity_id
_entity_poly.type
_entity_poly.pdbx_seq_one_letter_code
_entity_poly.pdbx_strand_id
1 'polypeptide(L)'
;MHEEFLQEGGQEAMKELLSLAEPPTALVVADDLMALGVLKTLDEMGLRVPDDISIVSFNNTLLAEMSRPPLTSVDIHIFQLGYEATKNLIEKIANPNEPVKRIIIPHRIVERFSCNDGRK
;
A
#
# COMPACT_ATOMS: atom_id res chain seq x y z
N MET A 1 0.71 13.90 12.93
CA MET A 1 -0.22 14.66 12.06
C MET A 1 -0.52 13.94 10.75
N HIS A 2 0.41 13.74 9.82
CA HIS A 2 0.06 13.10 8.54
C HIS A 2 -0.19 11.59 8.64
N GLU A 3 0.64 10.89 9.42
CA GLU A 3 0.54 9.43 9.65
C GLU A 3 -0.76 9.02 10.36
N GLU A 4 -1.10 9.73 11.43
CA GLU A 4 -2.34 9.52 12.19
C GLU A 4 -3.59 9.68 11.32
N PHE A 5 -3.58 10.69 10.43
CA PHE A 5 -4.67 10.91 9.46
C PHE A 5 -4.81 9.77 8.45
N LEU A 6 -3.70 9.18 7.99
CA LEU A 6 -3.75 8.04 7.06
C LEU A 6 -4.33 6.80 7.74
N GLN A 7 -3.95 6.55 8.98
CA GLN A 7 -4.45 5.41 9.74
C GLN A 7 -5.94 5.58 10.10
N GLU A 8 -6.35 6.76 10.56
CA GLU A 8 -7.75 7.09 10.86
C GLU A 8 -8.61 7.03 9.60
N GLY A 9 -8.13 7.61 8.49
CA GLY A 9 -8.82 7.56 7.20
C GLY A 9 -9.04 6.12 6.71
N GLY A 10 -8.08 5.22 6.94
CA GLY A 10 -8.25 3.78 6.65
C GLY A 10 -9.37 3.12 7.47
N GLN A 11 -9.51 3.51 8.74
CA GLN A 11 -10.57 3.01 9.63
C GLN A 11 -11.95 3.51 9.19
N GLU A 12 -12.07 4.80 8.92
CA GLU A 12 -13.31 5.44 8.47
C GLU A 12 -13.79 4.85 7.14
N ALA A 13 -12.89 4.77 6.15
CA ALA A 13 -13.21 4.18 4.85
C ALA A 13 -13.65 2.71 4.97
N MET A 14 -13.02 1.92 5.84
CA MET A 14 -13.43 0.52 6.05
C MET A 14 -14.85 0.42 6.62
N LYS A 15 -15.21 1.27 7.60
CA LYS A 15 -16.56 1.30 8.18
C LYS A 15 -17.61 1.67 7.13
N GLU A 16 -17.31 2.65 6.29
CA GLU A 16 -18.19 3.04 5.18
C GLU A 16 -18.37 1.89 4.18
N LEU A 17 -17.29 1.24 3.78
CA LEU A 17 -17.33 0.11 2.83
C LEU A 17 -18.13 -1.09 3.37
N LEU A 18 -18.05 -1.38 4.67
CA LEU A 18 -18.83 -2.45 5.30
C LEU A 18 -20.32 -2.11 5.45
N SER A 19 -20.68 -0.82 5.36
CA SER A 19 -22.07 -0.37 5.41
C SER A 19 -22.80 -0.49 4.07
N LEU A 20 -22.08 -0.81 2.98
CA LEU A 20 -22.66 -1.01 1.66
C LEU A 20 -23.62 -2.21 1.66
N ALA A 21 -24.61 -2.19 0.78
CA ALA A 21 -25.54 -3.30 0.60
C ALA A 21 -24.82 -4.61 0.21
N GLU A 22 -23.73 -4.48 -0.55
CA GLU A 22 -22.82 -5.57 -0.90
C GLU A 22 -21.38 -5.15 -0.53
N PRO A 23 -20.90 -5.51 0.67
CA PRO A 23 -19.56 -5.18 1.11
C PRO A 23 -18.47 -5.85 0.24
N PRO A 24 -17.29 -5.23 0.09
CA PRO A 24 -16.19 -5.81 -0.69
C PRO A 24 -15.59 -7.03 0.01
N THR A 25 -15.13 -8.00 -0.79
CA THR A 25 -14.38 -9.18 -0.32
C THR A 25 -12.86 -8.99 -0.41
N ALA A 26 -12.40 -7.91 -1.04
CA ALA A 26 -10.98 -7.59 -1.16
C ALA A 26 -10.75 -6.08 -1.26
N LEU A 27 -9.59 -5.62 -0.80
CA LEU A 27 -9.18 -4.22 -0.80
C LEU A 27 -7.79 -4.04 -1.37
N VAL A 28 -7.63 -2.99 -2.15
CA VAL A 28 -6.33 -2.45 -2.54
C VAL A 28 -6.16 -1.12 -1.80
N VAL A 29 -5.20 -1.07 -0.90
CA VAL A 29 -4.98 0.06 0.01
C VAL A 29 -3.72 0.81 -0.41
N ALA A 30 -3.84 2.12 -0.58
CA ALA A 30 -2.81 2.94 -1.21
C ALA A 30 -1.55 3.17 -0.36
N ASP A 31 -1.56 2.79 0.92
CA ASP A 31 -0.44 2.95 1.84
C ASP A 31 -0.48 1.89 2.94
N ASP A 32 0.68 1.42 3.38
CA ASP A 32 0.81 0.42 4.45
C ASP A 32 0.24 0.90 5.79
N LEU A 33 0.36 2.18 6.14
CA LEU A 33 -0.16 2.71 7.40
C LEU A 33 -1.68 2.81 7.40
N MET A 34 -2.26 3.17 6.25
CA MET A 34 -3.71 3.12 6.03
C MET A 34 -4.22 1.67 6.12
N ALA A 35 -3.47 0.71 5.57
CA ALA A 35 -3.79 -0.71 5.65
C ALA A 35 -3.76 -1.23 7.09
N LEU A 36 -2.89 -0.71 7.96
CA LEU A 36 -2.96 -1.01 9.40
C LEU A 36 -4.24 -0.48 10.06
N GLY A 37 -4.71 0.70 9.65
CA GLY A 37 -6.01 1.23 10.08
C GLY A 37 -7.16 0.30 9.68
N VAL A 38 -7.17 -0.15 8.42
CA VAL A 38 -8.12 -1.13 7.90
C VAL A 38 -8.06 -2.43 8.71
N LEU A 39 -6.87 -3.01 8.90
CA LEU A 39 -6.69 -4.25 9.68
C LEU A 39 -7.25 -4.12 11.10
N LYS A 40 -6.99 -2.99 11.76
CA LYS A 40 -7.50 -2.71 13.10
C LYS A 40 -9.03 -2.69 13.12
N THR A 41 -9.67 -2.02 12.16
CA THR A 41 -11.14 -1.98 12.08
C THR A 41 -11.74 -3.35 11.80
N LEU A 42 -11.13 -4.15 10.94
CA LEU A 42 -11.60 -5.51 10.67
C LEU A 42 -11.50 -6.39 11.92
N ASP A 43 -10.40 -6.30 12.66
CA ASP A 43 -10.21 -7.01 13.93
C ASP A 43 -11.26 -6.61 14.98
N GLU A 44 -11.51 -5.30 15.14
CA GLU A 44 -12.55 -4.77 16.03
C GLU A 44 -13.97 -5.27 15.66
N MET A 45 -14.20 -5.58 14.39
CA MET A 45 -15.47 -6.10 13.86
C MET A 45 -15.51 -7.63 13.81
N GLY A 46 -14.45 -8.32 14.23
CA GLY A 46 -14.35 -9.77 14.22
C GLY A 46 -14.23 -10.39 12.83
N LEU A 47 -13.85 -9.60 11.81
CA LEU A 47 -13.61 -10.07 10.44
C LEU A 47 -12.15 -10.46 10.26
N ARG A 48 -11.91 -11.60 9.61
CA ARG A 48 -10.58 -12.16 9.42
C ARG A 48 -10.01 -11.79 8.06
N VAL A 49 -8.71 -11.50 8.07
CA VAL A 49 -7.89 -11.34 6.87
C VAL A 49 -6.97 -12.56 6.78
N PRO A 50 -6.93 -13.30 5.66
CA PRO A 50 -7.57 -13.02 4.37
C PRO A 50 -8.96 -13.67 4.18
N ASP A 51 -9.46 -14.41 5.17
CA ASP A 51 -10.60 -15.34 5.01
C ASP A 51 -11.92 -14.65 4.65
N ASP A 52 -12.22 -13.53 5.30
CA ASP A 52 -13.45 -12.77 5.11
C ASP A 52 -13.20 -11.60 4.15
N ILE A 53 -12.05 -10.93 4.29
CA ILE A 53 -11.61 -9.84 3.40
C ILE A 53 -10.12 -9.99 3.09
N SER A 54 -9.75 -10.01 1.81
CA SER A 54 -8.35 -9.96 1.37
C SER A 54 -7.83 -8.52 1.26
N ILE A 55 -6.55 -8.29 1.52
CA ILE A 55 -5.91 -6.97 1.48
C ILE A 55 -4.59 -7.04 0.70
N VAL A 56 -4.41 -6.08 -0.20
CA VAL A 56 -3.12 -5.72 -0.80
C VAL A 56 -2.80 -4.27 -0.45
N SER A 57 -1.60 -3.99 0.04
CA SER A 57 -1.14 -2.63 0.34
C SER A 57 -0.09 -2.12 -0.66
N PHE A 58 0.41 -0.90 -0.46
CA PHE A 58 1.44 -0.26 -1.26
C PHE A 58 2.59 0.25 -0.39
N ASN A 59 3.80 0.23 -0.97
CA ASN A 59 5.10 0.69 -0.46
C ASN A 59 6.01 -0.41 0.08
N ASN A 60 5.46 -1.54 0.51
CA ASN A 60 6.24 -2.66 1.07
C ASN A 60 7.22 -2.20 2.18
N THR A 61 6.74 -1.32 3.06
CA THR A 61 7.48 -0.86 4.23
C THR A 61 7.59 -1.98 5.28
N LEU A 62 8.39 -1.73 6.31
CA LEU A 62 8.48 -2.62 7.47
C LEU A 62 7.11 -2.86 8.14
N LEU A 63 6.18 -1.90 8.06
CA LEU A 63 4.83 -2.04 8.60
C LEU A 63 4.07 -3.17 7.90
N ALA A 64 4.21 -3.30 6.58
CA ALA A 64 3.60 -4.38 5.81
C ALA A 64 4.14 -5.76 6.22
N GLU A 65 5.42 -5.84 6.57
CA GLU A 65 6.05 -7.09 6.99
C GLU A 65 5.69 -7.47 8.43
N MET A 66 5.61 -6.48 9.33
CA MET A 66 5.36 -6.68 10.75
C MET A 66 3.88 -6.77 11.14
N SER A 67 2.97 -6.42 10.21
CA SER A 67 1.53 -6.49 10.45
C SER A 67 1.07 -7.94 10.73
N ARG A 68 -0.14 -8.06 11.27
CA ARG A 68 -0.79 -9.36 11.51
C ARG A 68 -2.18 -9.37 10.86
N PRO A 69 -2.39 -10.16 9.79
CA PRO A 69 -1.38 -10.91 9.03
C PRO A 69 -0.36 -9.98 8.33
N PRO A 70 0.84 -10.48 8.00
CA PRO A 70 1.77 -9.79 7.11
C PRO A 70 1.11 -9.47 5.76
N LEU A 71 1.19 -8.21 5.35
CA LEU A 71 0.49 -7.66 4.18
C LEU A 71 1.17 -8.05 2.86
N THR A 72 0.41 -8.64 1.95
CA THR A 72 0.76 -8.65 0.52
C THR A 72 0.84 -7.20 0.06
N SER A 73 1.94 -6.79 -0.58
CA SER A 73 2.20 -5.37 -0.86
C SER A 73 2.89 -5.15 -2.19
N VAL A 74 2.66 -4.00 -2.82
CA VAL A 74 3.39 -3.54 -4.00
C VAL A 74 4.68 -2.84 -3.56
N ASP A 75 5.82 -3.42 -3.90
CA ASP A 75 7.14 -2.82 -3.75
C ASP A 75 7.44 -1.92 -4.96
N ILE A 76 7.48 -0.61 -4.69
CA ILE A 76 7.74 0.44 -5.69
C ILE A 76 9.24 0.76 -5.85
N HIS A 77 10.12 0.01 -5.17
CA HIS A 77 11.57 0.20 -5.19
C HIS A 77 11.99 1.65 -4.86
N ILE A 78 11.59 2.15 -3.69
CA ILE A 78 11.80 3.55 -3.26
C ILE A 78 13.26 4.02 -3.37
N PHE A 79 14.23 3.12 -3.17
CA PHE A 79 15.64 3.43 -3.32
C PHE A 79 15.99 3.77 -4.78
N GLN A 80 15.56 2.93 -5.73
CA GLN A 80 15.77 3.16 -7.16
C GLN A 80 15.06 4.45 -7.61
N LEU A 81 13.85 4.69 -7.09
CA LEU A 81 13.08 5.89 -7.37
C LEU A 81 13.82 7.16 -6.94
N GLY A 82 14.34 7.19 -5.70
CA GLY A 82 15.15 8.29 -5.20
C GLY A 82 16.46 8.45 -5.96
N TYR A 83 17.15 7.35 -6.25
CA TYR A 83 18.41 7.34 -7.01
C TYR A 83 18.22 7.97 -8.40
N GLU A 84 17.25 7.49 -9.17
CA GLU A 84 16.98 8.02 -10.50
C GLU A 84 16.53 9.49 -10.44
N ALA A 85 15.65 9.86 -9.51
CA ALA A 85 15.22 11.24 -9.36
C ALA A 85 16.39 12.20 -9.08
N THR A 86 17.26 11.86 -8.12
CA THR A 86 18.43 12.67 -7.78
C THR A 86 19.45 12.72 -8.91
N LYS A 87 19.74 11.58 -9.55
CA LYS A 87 20.63 11.51 -10.70
C LYS A 87 20.16 12.43 -11.83
N ASN A 88 18.88 12.38 -12.17
CA ASN A 88 18.28 13.22 -13.22
C ASN A 88 18.32 14.71 -12.86
N LEU A 89 18.09 15.04 -11.58
CA LEU A 89 18.21 16.41 -11.10
C LEU A 89 19.64 16.94 -11.24
N ILE A 90 20.65 16.15 -10.85
CA ILE A 90 22.07 16.51 -10.97
C ILE A 90 22.43 16.71 -12.44
N GLU A 91 22.02 15.80 -13.33
CA GLU A 91 22.26 15.91 -14.78
C GLU A 91 21.64 17.19 -15.36
N LYS A 92 20.42 17.54 -14.93
CA LYS A 92 19.71 18.75 -15.38
C LYS A 92 20.35 20.05 -14.87
N ILE A 93 20.88 20.05 -13.65
CA ILE A 93 21.64 21.19 -13.09
C ILE A 93 22.95 21.38 -13.85
N ALA A 94 23.66 20.29 -14.12
CA ALA A 94 24.92 20.33 -14.88
C ALA A 94 24.71 20.72 -16.34
N ASN A 95 23.61 20.27 -16.95
CA ASN A 95 23.26 20.53 -18.34
C ASN A 95 21.82 21.07 -18.45
N PRO A 96 21.61 22.40 -18.33
CA PRO A 96 20.27 22.99 -18.36
C PRO A 96 19.47 22.70 -19.65
N ASN A 97 20.15 22.42 -20.76
CA ASN A 97 19.55 22.08 -22.04
C ASN A 97 19.16 20.59 -22.19
N GLU A 98 19.53 19.73 -21.23
CA GLU A 98 19.15 18.32 -21.23
C GLU A 98 17.62 18.18 -21.23
N PRO A 99 17.01 17.36 -22.10
CA PRO A 99 15.57 17.15 -22.11
C PRO A 99 15.09 16.50 -20.81
N VAL A 100 13.84 16.79 -20.41
CA VAL A 100 13.23 16.13 -19.25
C VAL A 100 13.05 14.65 -19.57
N LYS A 101 13.63 13.79 -18.72
CA LYS A 101 13.53 12.33 -18.86
C LYS A 101 12.29 11.83 -18.13
N ARG A 102 11.55 10.93 -18.77
CA ARG A 102 10.48 10.13 -18.14
C ARG A 102 11.02 8.73 -17.92
N ILE A 103 11.28 8.39 -16.66
CA ILE A 103 11.79 7.08 -16.27
C ILE A 103 10.69 6.32 -15.56
N ILE A 104 10.46 5.07 -15.96
CA ILE A 104 9.53 4.17 -15.30
C ILE A 104 10.37 3.20 -14.46
N ILE A 105 10.17 3.24 -13.15
CA ILE A 105 10.76 2.28 -12.23
C ILE A 105 9.87 1.04 -12.20
N PRO A 106 10.39 -0.18 -12.45
CA PRO A 106 9.59 -1.39 -12.35
C PRO A 106 9.14 -1.58 -10.90
N HIS A 107 7.95 -2.13 -10.72
CA HIS A 107 7.43 -2.54 -9.42
C HIS A 107 7.35 -4.06 -9.36
N ARG A 108 7.14 -4.61 -8.17
CA ARG A 108 6.82 -6.03 -7.98
C ARG A 108 5.80 -6.20 -6.88
N ILE A 109 5.02 -7.28 -6.97
CA ILE A 109 4.14 -7.70 -5.87
C ILE A 109 4.95 -8.61 -4.95
N VAL A 110 4.88 -8.32 -3.65
CA VAL A 110 5.41 -9.16 -2.58
C VAL A 110 4.22 -9.86 -1.94
N GLU A 111 3.99 -11.10 -2.34
CA GLU A 111 2.93 -11.94 -1.79
C GLU A 111 3.27 -12.35 -0.34
N ARG A 112 2.30 -12.18 0.56
CA ARG A 112 2.35 -12.61 1.96
C ARG A 112 1.02 -13.28 2.34
N PHE A 113 0.52 -13.04 3.55
CA PHE A 113 -0.60 -13.79 4.13
C PHE A 113 -1.92 -13.03 4.15
N SER A 114 -1.96 -11.77 3.70
CA SER A 114 -3.18 -10.96 3.74
C SER A 114 -4.07 -11.07 2.50
N CYS A 115 -3.65 -11.74 1.44
CA CYS A 115 -4.41 -11.87 0.21
C CYS A 115 -4.47 -13.35 -0.19
N ASN A 116 -5.68 -13.86 -0.42
CA ASN A 116 -5.87 -15.24 -0.87
C ASN A 116 -6.05 -15.27 -2.40
N ASP A 117 -5.68 -16.37 -3.05
CA ASP A 117 -5.74 -16.53 -4.51
C ASP A 117 -7.15 -16.82 -5.05
N GLY A 118 -8.18 -16.68 -4.20
CA GLY A 118 -9.59 -16.87 -4.56
C GLY A 118 -9.97 -18.30 -4.93
N ARG A 119 -9.05 -19.26 -4.80
CA ARG A 119 -9.31 -20.69 -5.03
C ARG A 119 -9.92 -21.27 -3.76
N LYS A 120 -11.25 -21.20 -3.64
CA LYS A 120 -12.01 -22.09 -2.76
C LYS A 120 -12.16 -23.46 -3.42
#